data_AF-A0A7R7YJM2-F1
#
_entry.id   AF-A0A7R7YJM2-F1
#
_cell.length_a   1.000
_cell.length_b   1.000
_cell.length_c   1.000
_cell.angle_alpha   90.00
_cell.angle_beta   90.00
_cell.angle_gamma   90.00
#
_symmetry.space_group_name_H-M   'P 1'
#
loop_
_entity.id
_entity.type
_entity.pdbx_description
1 polymer ?
#
loop_
_entity_poly.entity_id
_entity_poly.type
_entity_poly.pdbx_seq_one_letter_code
_entity_poly.pdbx_strand_id
1 'polypeptide(L)'
;MTDPEDYPLLRGQTALLAQALRLVSRDGYRYWQVQTVPVEKILAAVKKLDEKYAVLIGPKARAVRKEARLPVAHLLLAPVSVMPPENPPPTWPLMLLAPHPLPGEGMRRVEASPEPKRPLYWVAWREGEWKPTYVLRKDQRGRWTWFLEDGFHRALLEEALAYAAEGDWRALVGHMKTLGNLPMFSGVWSQIQEIRKRVQKLWGDRHLRDPSGQWKAPPWRKVVEEWPKAPLSPIGMRLYPEEPPRTLGEWWAMRRKGGGA
;
A
#
# COMPACT_ATOMS: atom_id res chain seq x y z
N MET A 1 -13.78 -27.10 2.48
CA MET A 1 -13.17 -26.09 3.37
C MET A 1 -11.83 -25.77 2.74
N THR A 2 -11.55 -24.51 2.43
CA THR A 2 -10.31 -24.12 1.74
C THR A 2 -9.15 -24.19 2.73
N ASP A 3 -8.01 -24.76 2.34
CA ASP A 3 -6.84 -24.85 3.21
C ASP A 3 -6.22 -23.45 3.39
N PRO A 4 -5.81 -23.03 4.61
CA PRO A 4 -4.99 -21.83 4.81
C PRO A 4 -3.76 -21.74 3.90
N GLU A 5 -3.17 -22.87 3.50
CA GLU A 5 -2.05 -22.92 2.55
C GLU A 5 -2.44 -22.43 1.14
N ASP A 6 -3.71 -22.57 0.76
CA ASP A 6 -4.23 -22.10 -0.54
C ASP A 6 -4.51 -20.58 -0.55
N TYR A 7 -4.28 -19.86 0.56
CA TYR A 7 -4.52 -18.43 0.62
C TYR A 7 -3.69 -17.70 -0.46
N PRO A 8 -4.33 -16.97 -1.39
CA PRO A 8 -3.62 -16.33 -2.49
C PRO A 8 -2.88 -15.07 -2.03
N LEU A 9 -1.60 -14.97 -2.37
CA LEU A 9 -0.77 -13.80 -2.04
C LEU A 9 -0.86 -12.73 -3.12
N LEU A 10 -0.84 -11.47 -2.69
CA LEU A 10 -0.81 -10.33 -3.60
C LEU A 10 0.62 -10.02 -4.02
N ARG A 11 0.79 -9.69 -5.31
CA ARG A 11 2.12 -9.53 -5.94
C ARG A 11 2.97 -8.39 -5.36
N GLY A 12 2.36 -7.44 -4.68
CA GLY A 12 3.04 -6.21 -4.26
C GLY A 12 2.13 -5.22 -3.52
N GLN A 13 2.75 -4.17 -2.99
CA GLN A 13 2.07 -3.15 -2.19
C GLN A 13 0.92 -2.51 -2.98
N THR A 14 1.16 -2.16 -4.24
CA THR A 14 0.14 -1.56 -5.12
C THR A 14 -1.06 -2.50 -5.32
N ALA A 15 -0.84 -3.81 -5.44
CA ALA A 15 -1.94 -4.77 -5.61
C ALA A 15 -2.79 -4.90 -4.34
N LEU A 16 -2.16 -4.87 -3.17
CA LEU A 16 -2.86 -4.84 -1.88
C LEU A 16 -3.74 -3.60 -1.74
N LEU A 17 -3.15 -2.43 -1.98
CA LEU A 17 -3.88 -1.17 -1.92
C LEU A 17 -5.02 -1.14 -2.95
N ALA A 18 -4.82 -1.66 -4.16
CA ALA A 18 -5.86 -1.75 -5.18
C ALA A 18 -7.02 -2.66 -4.76
N GLN A 19 -6.71 -3.84 -4.19
CA GLN A 19 -7.72 -4.77 -3.69
C GLN A 19 -8.52 -4.17 -2.53
N ALA A 20 -7.84 -3.58 -1.54
CA ALA A 20 -8.49 -2.88 -0.43
C ALA A 20 -9.37 -1.73 -0.92
N LEU A 21 -8.88 -0.92 -1.87
CA LEU A 21 -9.65 0.17 -2.47
C LEU A 21 -10.92 -0.35 -3.15
N ARG A 22 -10.84 -1.45 -3.91
CA ARG A 22 -12.02 -2.05 -4.55
C ARG A 22 -13.04 -2.53 -3.52
N LEU A 23 -12.59 -3.26 -2.50
CA LEU A 23 -13.44 -3.80 -1.44
C LEU A 23 -14.20 -2.69 -0.71
N VAL A 24 -13.49 -1.60 -0.40
CA VAL A 24 -14.05 -0.44 0.28
C VAL A 24 -14.97 0.32 -0.68
N SER A 25 -14.45 0.81 -1.81
CA SER A 25 -15.16 1.73 -2.71
C SER A 25 -16.40 1.13 -3.38
N ARG A 26 -16.33 -0.13 -3.82
CA ARG A 26 -17.35 -0.79 -4.64
C ARG A 26 -18.11 -1.85 -3.85
N ASP A 27 -17.42 -2.70 -3.11
CA ASP A 27 -18.03 -3.93 -2.56
C ASP A 27 -18.61 -3.73 -1.14
N GLY A 28 -18.46 -2.54 -0.57
CA GLY A 28 -19.13 -2.10 0.66
C GLY A 28 -18.48 -2.61 1.96
N TYR A 29 -17.23 -3.07 1.91
CA TYR A 29 -16.48 -3.49 3.09
C TYR A 29 -15.95 -2.27 3.85
N ARG A 30 -16.79 -1.72 4.74
CA ARG A 30 -16.55 -0.44 5.43
C ARG A 30 -16.12 -0.61 6.88
N TYR A 31 -15.94 -1.81 7.39
CA TYR A 31 -15.33 -2.03 8.71
C TYR A 31 -13.95 -2.61 8.52
N TRP A 32 -12.98 -2.13 9.28
CA TRP A 32 -11.59 -2.51 9.09
C TRP A 32 -10.81 -2.64 10.39
N GLN A 33 -9.77 -3.45 10.35
CA GLN A 33 -8.76 -3.58 11.40
C GLN A 33 -7.44 -3.96 10.75
N VAL A 34 -6.33 -3.43 11.28
CA VAL A 34 -4.98 -3.89 10.96
C VAL A 34 -4.41 -4.54 12.21
N GLN A 35 -3.79 -5.70 12.04
CA GLN A 35 -3.10 -6.41 13.11
C GLN A 35 -1.80 -7.01 12.55
N THR A 36 -0.88 -7.35 13.45
CA THR A 36 0.35 -8.04 13.11
C THR A 36 0.35 -9.42 13.76
N VAL A 37 0.93 -10.39 13.07
CA VAL A 37 1.07 -11.76 13.55
C VAL A 37 2.53 -12.16 13.42
N PRO A 38 3.16 -12.86 14.38
CA PRO A 38 4.48 -13.44 14.16
C PRO A 38 4.49 -14.30 12.89
N VAL A 39 5.51 -14.14 12.04
CA VAL A 39 5.55 -14.82 10.73
C VAL A 39 5.38 -16.32 10.88
N GLU A 40 5.99 -16.92 11.90
CA GLU A 40 5.92 -18.35 12.21
C GLU A 40 4.50 -18.84 12.58
N LYS A 41 3.54 -17.94 12.84
CA LYS A 41 2.16 -18.26 13.22
C LYS A 41 1.13 -17.89 12.14
N ILE A 42 1.56 -17.43 10.96
CA ILE A 42 0.64 -16.86 9.96
C ILE A 42 -0.40 -17.88 9.46
N LEU A 43 -0.02 -19.12 9.16
CA LEU A 43 -0.96 -20.18 8.73
C LEU A 43 -2.03 -20.46 9.80
N ALA A 44 -1.62 -20.56 11.06
CA ALA A 44 -2.54 -20.77 12.18
C ALA A 44 -3.47 -19.57 12.38
N ALA A 45 -2.97 -18.35 12.19
CA ALA A 45 -3.79 -17.14 12.26
C ALA A 45 -4.83 -17.08 11.13
N VAL A 46 -4.45 -17.41 9.89
CA VAL A 46 -5.38 -17.50 8.76
C VAL A 46 -6.48 -18.53 9.04
N LYS A 47 -6.11 -19.72 9.53
CA LYS A 47 -7.07 -20.78 9.91
C LYS A 47 -8.09 -20.28 10.94
N LYS A 48 -7.61 -19.66 12.02
CA LYS A 48 -8.48 -19.13 13.09
C LYS A 48 -9.42 -18.02 12.59
N LEU A 49 -8.94 -17.17 11.69
CA LEU A 49 -9.77 -16.14 11.07
C LEU A 49 -10.81 -16.74 10.12
N ASP A 50 -10.48 -17.82 9.42
CA ASP A 50 -11.43 -18.52 8.56
C ASP A 50 -12.55 -19.21 9.35
N GLU A 51 -12.21 -19.91 10.43
CA GLU A 51 -13.18 -20.55 11.31
C GLU A 51 -14.20 -19.56 11.89
N LYS A 52 -13.75 -18.35 12.23
CA LYS A 52 -14.62 -17.31 12.80
C LYS A 52 -15.38 -16.48 11.78
N TYR A 53 -14.70 -16.09 10.70
CA TYR A 53 -15.16 -15.03 9.81
C TYR A 53 -15.13 -15.41 8.32
N ALA A 54 -14.96 -16.70 8.02
CA ALA A 54 -15.04 -17.26 6.68
C ALA A 54 -14.17 -16.50 5.67
N VAL A 55 -12.92 -16.18 6.02
CA VAL A 55 -12.04 -15.35 5.18
C VAL A 55 -11.61 -16.03 3.88
N LEU A 56 -11.58 -17.36 3.84
CA LEU A 56 -11.25 -18.20 2.68
C LEU A 56 -12.47 -18.63 1.87
N ILE A 57 -13.67 -18.15 2.23
CA ILE A 57 -14.90 -18.56 1.55
C ILE A 57 -14.93 -18.07 0.10
N GLY A 58 -15.40 -18.95 -0.80
CA GLY A 58 -15.52 -18.66 -2.21
C GLY A 58 -16.54 -17.54 -2.53
N PRO A 59 -16.45 -16.87 -3.70
CA PRO A 59 -17.24 -15.67 -4.00
C PRO A 59 -18.77 -15.85 -3.92
N LYS A 60 -19.30 -16.97 -4.44
CA LYS A 60 -20.75 -17.25 -4.40
C LYS A 60 -21.26 -17.39 -2.97
N ALA A 61 -20.59 -18.22 -2.16
CA ALA A 61 -20.99 -18.44 -0.77
C ALA A 61 -20.74 -17.19 0.11
N ARG A 62 -19.74 -16.37 -0.24
CA ARG A 62 -19.51 -15.05 0.37
C ARG A 62 -20.71 -14.12 0.19
N ALA A 63 -21.26 -14.05 -1.02
CA ALA A 63 -22.43 -13.22 -1.33
C ALA A 63 -23.64 -13.66 -0.48
N VAL A 64 -23.90 -14.97 -0.43
CA VAL A 64 -24.99 -15.54 0.39
C VAL A 64 -24.82 -15.20 1.88
N ARG A 65 -23.61 -15.36 2.46
CA ARG A 65 -23.37 -14.99 3.87
C ARG A 65 -23.57 -13.51 4.12
N LYS A 66 -23.13 -12.66 3.19
CA LYS A 66 -23.31 -11.20 3.27
C LYS A 66 -24.79 -10.83 3.30
N GLU A 67 -25.61 -11.42 2.43
CA GLU A 67 -27.06 -11.21 2.39
C GLU A 67 -27.74 -11.71 3.68
N ALA A 68 -27.31 -12.85 4.20
CA ALA A 68 -27.78 -13.42 5.46
C ALA A 68 -27.24 -12.68 6.71
N ARG A 69 -26.44 -11.62 6.56
CA ARG A 69 -25.76 -10.89 7.65
C ARG A 69 -24.94 -11.78 8.59
N LEU A 70 -24.46 -12.91 8.09
CA LEU A 70 -23.57 -13.80 8.82
C LEU A 70 -22.15 -13.21 8.82
N PRO A 71 -21.34 -13.49 9.87
CA PRO A 71 -19.94 -13.05 9.90
C PRO A 71 -19.19 -13.50 8.64
N VAL A 72 -18.62 -12.51 7.93
CA VAL A 72 -17.83 -12.69 6.72
C VAL A 72 -16.85 -11.53 6.55
N ALA A 73 -15.59 -11.82 6.24
CA ALA A 73 -14.57 -10.80 6.03
C ALA A 73 -13.60 -11.14 4.90
N HIS A 74 -12.99 -10.12 4.32
CA HIS A 74 -11.78 -10.25 3.53
C HIS A 74 -10.57 -10.08 4.43
N LEU A 75 -9.63 -11.01 4.29
CA LEU A 75 -8.28 -10.92 4.83
C LEU A 75 -7.35 -10.47 3.71
N LEU A 76 -6.54 -9.44 3.93
CA LEU A 76 -5.45 -9.05 3.03
C LEU A 76 -4.13 -9.13 3.82
N LEU A 77 -3.25 -10.03 3.41
CA LEU A 77 -1.90 -10.13 3.97
C LEU A 77 -0.97 -9.15 3.28
N ALA A 78 0.03 -8.63 4.01
CA ALA A 78 1.13 -7.89 3.39
C ALA A 78 1.72 -8.66 2.20
N PRO A 79 2.20 -7.96 1.16
CA PRO A 79 2.62 -8.59 -0.08
C PRO A 79 4.02 -9.20 0.04
N VAL A 80 4.28 -10.24 -0.74
CA VAL A 80 5.57 -10.96 -0.75
C VAL A 80 6.75 -10.05 -1.04
N SER A 81 6.59 -9.04 -1.88
CA SER A 81 7.68 -8.10 -2.21
C SER A 81 8.22 -7.35 -0.98
N VAL A 82 7.44 -7.25 0.09
CA VAL A 82 7.84 -6.62 1.36
C VAL A 82 8.31 -7.68 2.39
N MET A 83 8.15 -8.97 2.06
CA MET A 83 8.58 -10.11 2.89
C MET A 83 9.18 -11.22 2.01
N PRO A 84 10.33 -10.97 1.36
CA PRO A 84 11.04 -12.02 0.64
C PRO A 84 11.31 -13.21 1.60
N PRO A 85 11.09 -14.47 1.18
CA PRO A 85 11.25 -15.65 2.03
C PRO A 85 12.63 -15.78 2.70
N GLU A 86 13.67 -15.26 2.05
CA GLU A 86 15.05 -15.28 2.50
C GLU A 86 15.34 -14.33 3.67
N ASN A 87 14.56 -13.26 3.83
CA ASN A 87 14.73 -12.29 4.91
C ASN A 87 13.39 -11.64 5.30
N PRO A 88 12.45 -12.40 5.88
CA PRO A 88 11.16 -11.85 6.26
C PRO A 88 11.27 -11.01 7.53
N PRO A 89 10.50 -9.91 7.64
CA PRO A 89 10.22 -9.24 8.91
C PRO A 89 9.77 -10.21 10.01
N PRO A 90 10.00 -9.92 11.30
CA PRO A 90 9.60 -10.81 12.39
C PRO A 90 8.08 -10.96 12.53
N THR A 91 7.33 -9.98 12.03
CA THR A 91 5.86 -9.98 12.07
C THR A 91 5.27 -9.66 10.69
N TRP A 92 4.07 -10.18 10.45
CA TRP A 92 3.31 -10.08 9.22
C TRP A 92 2.04 -9.23 9.46
N PRO A 93 1.93 -8.04 8.86
CA PRO A 93 0.73 -7.23 8.92
C PRO A 93 -0.38 -7.83 8.08
N LEU A 94 -1.60 -7.77 8.60
CA LEU A 94 -2.79 -8.15 7.88
C LEU A 94 -3.91 -7.14 8.08
N MET A 95 -4.73 -6.97 7.06
CA MET A 95 -5.94 -6.15 7.08
C MET A 95 -7.16 -7.07 7.07
N LEU A 96 -8.04 -6.90 8.04
CA LEU A 96 -9.39 -7.44 7.99
C LEU A 96 -10.34 -6.36 7.50
N LEU A 97 -11.18 -6.72 6.52
CA LEU A 97 -12.21 -5.87 5.95
C LEU A 97 -13.55 -6.61 6.02
N ALA A 98 -14.58 -5.98 6.59
CA ALA A 98 -15.91 -6.57 6.75
C ALA A 98 -17.03 -5.60 6.32
N PRO A 99 -18.20 -6.11 5.89
CA PRO A 99 -19.35 -5.26 5.58
C PRO A 99 -20.00 -4.70 6.86
N HIS A 100 -19.84 -5.39 7.99
CA HIS A 100 -20.39 -5.07 9.30
C HIS A 100 -19.30 -5.30 10.38
N PRO A 101 -19.42 -4.75 11.60
CA PRO A 101 -18.49 -5.06 12.68
C PRO A 101 -18.49 -6.55 12.99
N LEU A 102 -17.31 -7.16 13.07
CA LEU A 102 -17.18 -8.57 13.43
C LEU A 102 -17.22 -8.74 14.97
N PRO A 103 -17.97 -9.73 15.50
CA PRO A 103 -17.99 -9.99 16.94
C PRO A 103 -16.59 -10.32 17.47
N GLY A 104 -16.20 -9.63 18.56
CA GLY A 104 -14.91 -9.83 19.21
C GLY A 104 -13.72 -9.13 18.55
N GLU A 105 -13.92 -8.41 17.44
CA GLU A 105 -12.88 -7.63 16.76
C GLU A 105 -13.04 -6.13 17.03
N GLY A 106 -11.92 -5.43 17.23
CA GLY A 106 -11.86 -3.98 17.47
C GLY A 106 -12.01 -3.16 16.18
N MET A 107 -12.94 -3.55 15.31
CA MET A 107 -13.06 -2.97 13.98
C MET A 107 -13.55 -1.53 14.02
N ARG A 108 -13.00 -0.71 13.13
CA ARG A 108 -13.40 0.69 12.95
C ARG A 108 -14.15 0.84 11.65
N ARG A 109 -15.08 1.79 11.61
CA ARG A 109 -15.71 2.16 10.35
C ARG A 109 -14.73 2.96 9.49
N VAL A 110 -14.73 2.72 8.19
CA VAL A 110 -14.07 3.56 7.20
C VAL A 110 -14.92 4.81 7.05
N GLU A 111 -14.44 5.90 7.62
CA GLU A 111 -15.09 7.20 7.53
C GLU A 111 -14.40 8.06 6.46
N ALA A 112 -15.21 8.88 5.80
CA ALA A 112 -14.77 9.70 4.68
C ALA A 112 -14.11 11.02 5.11
N SER A 113 -14.39 11.45 6.35
CA SER A 113 -13.98 12.72 6.90
C SER A 113 -12.63 12.57 7.64
N PRO A 114 -11.78 13.63 7.64
CA PRO A 114 -10.57 13.69 8.47
C PRO A 114 -10.85 13.60 9.97
N GLU A 115 -12.10 13.77 10.38
CA GLU A 115 -12.62 13.30 11.66
C GLU A 115 -13.54 12.10 11.40
N PRO A 116 -13.17 10.89 11.86
CA PRO A 116 -12.35 10.59 13.01
C PRO A 116 -10.86 10.55 12.68
N LYS A 117 -10.05 10.82 13.71
CA LYS A 117 -8.58 10.89 13.77
C LYS A 117 -7.81 9.65 13.26
N ARG A 118 -8.47 8.65 12.64
CA ARG A 118 -7.87 7.35 12.26
C ARG A 118 -8.53 6.79 10.99
N PRO A 119 -8.21 7.31 9.79
CA PRO A 119 -8.64 6.72 8.53
C PRO A 119 -8.14 5.27 8.42
N LEU A 120 -8.75 4.48 7.52
CA LEU A 120 -8.18 3.19 7.15
C LEU A 120 -6.76 3.44 6.63
N TYR A 121 -5.79 2.85 7.32
CA TYR A 121 -4.39 2.96 6.94
C TYR A 121 -3.82 1.61 6.52
N TRP A 122 -2.71 1.66 5.81
CA TRP A 122 -1.88 0.51 5.53
C TRP A 122 -0.42 0.81 5.79
N VAL A 123 0.32 -0.22 6.20
CA VAL A 123 1.72 -0.12 6.62
C VAL A 123 2.66 -0.50 5.49
N ALA A 124 3.90 -0.01 5.55
CA ALA A 124 5.01 -0.49 4.74
C ALA A 124 6.23 -0.71 5.65
N TRP A 125 7.10 -1.65 5.26
CA TRP A 125 8.34 -1.89 5.97
C TRP A 125 9.33 -0.79 5.65
N ARG A 126 9.71 -0.01 6.66
CA ARG A 126 10.58 1.16 6.52
C ARG A 126 11.41 1.28 7.78
N GLU A 127 12.71 1.56 7.62
CA GLU A 127 13.61 1.81 8.75
C GLU A 127 13.60 0.67 9.79
N GLY A 128 13.46 -0.58 9.32
CA GLY A 128 13.45 -1.76 10.19
C GLY A 128 12.13 -2.03 10.94
N GLU A 129 11.05 -1.30 10.64
CA GLU A 129 9.74 -1.52 11.28
C GLU A 129 8.55 -1.29 10.34
N TRP A 130 7.37 -1.75 10.77
CA TRP A 130 6.11 -1.52 10.04
C TRP A 130 5.54 -0.14 10.38
N LYS A 131 5.66 0.82 9.44
CA LYS A 131 5.14 2.18 9.63
C LYS A 131 3.85 2.41 8.85
N PRO A 132 2.82 3.05 9.44
CA PRO A 132 1.72 3.62 8.68
C PRO A 132 2.27 4.48 7.55
N THR A 133 1.88 4.16 6.32
CA THR A 133 2.48 4.77 5.12
C THR A 133 1.40 5.26 4.16
N TYR A 134 0.26 4.58 4.12
CA TYR A 134 -0.84 4.90 3.23
C TYR A 134 -2.12 5.09 4.02
N VAL A 135 -2.94 6.07 3.63
CA VAL A 135 -4.27 6.32 4.20
C VAL A 135 -5.31 6.39 3.11
N LEU A 136 -6.45 5.74 3.34
CA LEU A 136 -7.57 5.72 2.42
C LEU A 136 -8.60 6.78 2.82
N ARG A 137 -8.85 7.73 1.93
CA ARG A 137 -9.83 8.81 2.13
C ARG A 137 -10.53 9.15 0.81
N LYS A 138 -11.54 10.01 0.86
CA LYS A 138 -12.14 10.58 -0.35
C LYS A 138 -11.25 11.70 -0.89
N ASP A 139 -11.09 11.76 -2.21
CA ASP A 139 -10.52 12.91 -2.91
C ASP A 139 -11.51 14.10 -2.92
N GLN A 140 -11.08 15.24 -3.46
CA GLN A 140 -11.92 16.43 -3.60
C GLN A 140 -13.19 16.19 -4.45
N ARG A 141 -13.21 15.12 -5.26
CA ARG A 141 -14.37 14.72 -6.08
C ARG A 141 -15.23 13.66 -5.38
N GLY A 142 -14.98 13.40 -4.09
CA GLY A 142 -15.72 12.42 -3.29
C GLY A 142 -15.40 10.96 -3.60
N ARG A 143 -14.34 10.67 -4.37
CA ARG A 143 -13.94 9.30 -4.76
C ARG A 143 -12.91 8.76 -3.79
N TRP A 144 -13.08 7.51 -3.36
CA TRP A 144 -12.09 6.84 -2.53
C TRP A 144 -10.77 6.67 -3.27
N THR A 145 -9.67 7.03 -2.63
CA THR A 145 -8.32 6.82 -3.16
C THR A 145 -7.30 6.80 -2.04
N TRP A 146 -6.12 6.25 -2.32
CA TRP A 146 -5.02 6.21 -1.38
C TRP A 146 -4.21 7.49 -1.46
N PHE A 147 -3.75 7.92 -0.30
CA PHE A 147 -2.80 9.01 -0.09
C PHE A 147 -1.64 8.46 0.74
N LEU A 148 -0.52 9.14 0.66
CA LEU A 148 0.54 9.00 1.65
C LEU A 148 0.03 9.52 2.99
N GLU A 149 0.39 8.83 4.07
CA GLU A 149 0.23 9.34 5.43
C GLU A 149 0.94 10.70 5.56
N ASP A 150 0.38 11.64 6.32
CA ASP A 150 0.80 13.05 6.33
C ASP A 150 2.26 13.23 6.79
N GLY A 151 2.67 12.50 7.83
CA GLY A 151 4.06 12.47 8.29
C GLY A 151 5.01 11.92 7.24
N PHE A 152 4.64 10.84 6.56
CA PHE A 152 5.47 10.29 5.48
C PHE A 152 5.55 11.21 4.26
N HIS A 153 4.42 11.78 3.84
CA HIS A 153 4.38 12.76 2.75
C HIS A 153 5.31 13.95 3.04
N ARG A 154 5.24 14.45 4.27
CA ARG A 154 6.09 15.56 4.73
C ARG A 154 7.56 15.19 4.68
N ALA A 155 7.94 14.01 5.18
CA ALA A 155 9.34 13.56 5.14
C ALA A 155 9.88 13.48 3.70
N LEU A 156 9.11 12.92 2.76
CA LEU A 156 9.49 12.86 1.34
C LEU A 156 9.66 14.25 0.71
N LEU A 157 8.80 15.21 1.08
CA LEU A 157 8.90 16.58 0.61
C LEU A 157 10.12 17.28 1.20
N GLU A 158 10.33 17.20 2.51
CA GLU A 158 11.44 17.84 3.21
C GLU A 158 12.79 17.33 2.68
N GLU A 159 12.93 16.03 2.47
CA GLU A 159 14.11 15.42 1.86
C GLU A 159 14.35 15.92 0.42
N ALA A 160 13.31 15.97 -0.41
CA ALA A 160 13.41 16.48 -1.79
C ALA A 160 13.83 17.96 -1.81
N LEU A 161 13.29 18.76 -0.89
CA LEU A 161 13.63 20.18 -0.77
C LEU A 161 15.03 20.38 -0.21
N ALA A 162 15.52 19.52 0.68
CA ALA A 162 16.89 19.56 1.19
C ALA A 162 17.90 19.30 0.06
N TYR A 163 17.74 18.21 -0.70
CA TYR A 163 18.61 17.95 -1.86
C TYR A 163 18.56 19.07 -2.90
N ALA A 164 17.37 19.63 -3.15
CA ALA A 164 17.22 20.77 -4.05
C ALA A 164 17.86 22.05 -3.48
N ALA A 165 17.80 22.29 -2.17
CA ALA A 165 18.38 23.44 -1.52
C ALA A 165 19.92 23.43 -1.56
N GLU A 166 20.51 22.24 -1.39
CA GLU A 166 21.96 21.99 -1.38
C GLU A 166 22.57 21.91 -2.78
N GLY A 167 21.75 21.69 -3.81
CA GLY A 167 22.23 21.48 -5.18
C GLY A 167 22.72 20.05 -5.43
N ASP A 168 22.43 19.10 -4.52
CA ASP A 168 22.76 17.68 -4.71
C ASP A 168 21.82 17.05 -5.74
N TRP A 169 22.18 17.23 -7.01
CA TRP A 169 21.39 16.72 -8.12
C TRP A 169 21.35 15.19 -8.18
N ARG A 170 22.38 14.49 -7.67
CA ARG A 170 22.42 13.03 -7.72
C ARG A 170 21.44 12.42 -6.72
N ALA A 171 21.46 12.91 -5.48
CA ALA A 171 20.50 12.50 -4.47
C ALA A 171 19.08 12.86 -4.88
N LEU A 172 18.88 14.07 -5.43
CA LEU A 172 17.57 14.49 -5.92
C LEU A 172 17.05 13.61 -7.06
N VAL A 173 17.88 13.24 -8.03
CA VAL A 173 17.50 12.31 -9.13
C VAL A 173 17.10 10.94 -8.57
N GLY A 174 17.89 10.40 -7.63
CA GLY A 174 17.58 9.14 -6.96
C GLY A 174 16.25 9.20 -6.21
N HIS A 175 16.02 10.28 -5.47
CA HIS A 175 14.78 10.52 -4.74
C HIS A 175 13.56 10.59 -5.67
N MET A 176 13.66 11.37 -6.74
CA MET A 176 12.60 11.49 -7.74
C MET A 176 12.29 10.14 -8.41
N LYS A 177 13.29 9.26 -8.58
CA LYS A 177 13.07 7.91 -9.10
C LYS A 177 12.26 7.08 -8.10
N THR A 178 12.58 7.15 -6.81
CA THR A 178 11.83 6.48 -5.74
C THR A 178 10.38 6.96 -5.67
N LEU A 179 10.13 8.27 -5.81
CA LEU A 179 8.78 8.83 -5.86
C LEU A 179 7.95 8.26 -7.02
N GLY A 180 8.58 8.05 -8.19
CA GLY A 180 7.94 7.45 -9.37
C GLY A 180 7.51 5.99 -9.18
N ASN A 181 8.12 5.27 -8.23
CA ASN A 181 7.82 3.88 -7.91
C ASN A 181 6.71 3.71 -6.87
N LEU A 182 6.23 4.80 -6.26
CA LEU A 182 5.16 4.73 -5.28
C LEU A 182 3.84 4.27 -5.92
N PRO A 183 2.90 3.70 -5.15
CA PRO A 183 1.58 3.34 -5.65
C PRO A 183 0.79 4.59 -6.11
N MET A 184 0.86 4.92 -7.40
CA MET A 184 0.36 6.15 -8.03
C MET A 184 -1.16 6.30 -8.08
N PHE A 185 -1.90 5.86 -7.06
CA PHE A 185 -3.33 6.16 -6.92
C PHE A 185 -3.56 7.68 -6.94
N SER A 186 -4.75 8.13 -7.35
CA SER A 186 -5.04 9.55 -7.55
C SER A 186 -4.59 10.47 -6.40
N GLY A 187 -4.74 10.04 -5.15
CA GLY A 187 -4.31 10.83 -4.00
C GLY A 187 -2.78 10.93 -3.87
N VAL A 188 -2.08 9.79 -3.93
CA VAL A 188 -0.61 9.72 -3.97
C VAL A 188 -0.07 10.51 -5.17
N TRP A 189 -0.62 10.30 -6.37
CA TRP A 189 -0.21 11.00 -7.58
C TRP A 189 -0.28 12.52 -7.41
N SER A 190 -1.37 13.05 -6.83
CA SER A 190 -1.49 14.48 -6.56
C SER A 190 -0.44 14.99 -5.57
N GLN A 191 -0.15 14.25 -4.50
CA GLN A 191 0.92 14.58 -3.55
C GLN A 191 2.30 14.59 -4.22
N ILE A 192 2.59 13.60 -5.08
CA ILE A 192 3.87 13.52 -5.79
C ILE A 192 4.03 14.66 -6.82
N GLN A 193 2.96 15.03 -7.53
CA GLN A 193 2.99 16.22 -8.41
C GLN A 193 3.20 17.52 -7.61
N GLU A 194 2.67 17.60 -6.39
CA GLU A 194 2.91 18.73 -5.48
C GLU A 194 4.40 18.82 -5.11
N ILE A 195 5.02 17.72 -4.69
CA ILE A 195 6.46 17.65 -4.39
C ILE A 195 7.27 18.11 -5.59
N ARG A 196 7.01 17.54 -6.78
CA ARG A 196 7.67 17.93 -8.03
C ARG A 196 7.58 19.44 -8.29
N LYS A 197 6.39 20.03 -8.16
CA LYS A 197 6.18 21.47 -8.40
C LYS A 197 6.99 22.32 -7.44
N ARG A 198 7.03 21.96 -6.15
CA ARG A 198 7.79 22.69 -5.11
C ARG A 198 9.30 22.58 -5.33
N VAL A 199 9.80 21.39 -5.63
CA VAL A 199 11.21 21.15 -5.97
C VAL A 199 11.64 21.95 -7.21
N GLN A 200 10.84 21.90 -8.28
CA GLN A 200 11.13 22.62 -9.51
C GLN A 200 11.20 24.14 -9.27
N LYS A 201 10.29 24.68 -8.47
CA LYS A 201 10.30 26.10 -8.10
C LYS A 201 11.58 26.44 -7.32
N LEU A 202 11.89 25.70 -6.26
CA LEU A 202 13.05 25.97 -5.41
C LEU A 202 14.37 25.92 -6.18
N TRP A 203 14.54 24.90 -7.03
CA TRP A 203 15.73 24.78 -7.85
C TRP A 203 15.87 25.92 -8.85
N GLY A 204 14.76 26.30 -9.50
CA GLY A 204 14.74 27.43 -10.42
C GLY A 204 15.14 28.74 -9.74
N ASP A 205 14.61 28.98 -8.53
CA ASP A 205 14.90 30.20 -7.77
C ASP A 205 16.37 30.28 -7.31
N ARG A 206 16.98 29.14 -6.94
CA ARG A 206 18.32 29.10 -6.33
C ARG A 206 19.48 28.85 -7.30
N HIS A 207 19.29 27.95 -8.26
CA HIS A 207 20.40 27.41 -9.06
C HIS A 207 20.37 27.85 -10.53
N LEU A 208 19.34 28.58 -10.95
CA LEU A 208 19.20 29.08 -12.33
C LEU A 208 19.39 30.60 -12.45
N ARG A 209 19.62 31.35 -11.36
CA ARG A 209 19.96 32.79 -11.42
C ARG A 209 21.44 32.99 -11.78
N ASP A 210 21.75 32.79 -13.05
CA ASP A 210 22.91 33.34 -13.76
C ASP A 210 22.39 34.42 -14.75
N PRO A 211 22.98 35.62 -14.86
CA PRO A 211 22.61 36.63 -15.87
C PRO A 211 22.59 36.13 -17.33
N SER A 212 23.17 34.96 -17.63
CA SER A 212 23.14 34.35 -18.96
C SER A 212 21.81 33.66 -19.35
N GLY A 213 20.88 33.45 -18.40
CA GLY A 213 19.49 33.08 -18.69
C GLY A 213 19.23 31.74 -19.40
N GLN A 214 20.23 30.87 -19.57
CA GLN A 214 20.03 29.61 -20.30
C GLN A 214 19.41 28.52 -19.41
N TRP A 215 18.25 28.02 -19.86
CA TRP A 215 17.60 26.82 -19.34
C TRP A 215 18.48 25.59 -19.58
N LYS A 216 19.24 25.16 -18.58
CA LYS A 216 19.70 23.76 -18.54
C LYS A 216 18.52 22.89 -18.10
N ALA A 217 18.26 21.81 -18.85
CA ALA A 217 17.20 20.87 -18.48
C ALA A 217 17.39 20.43 -17.02
N PRO A 218 16.31 20.37 -16.20
CA PRO A 218 16.44 19.91 -14.81
C PRO A 218 17.11 18.54 -14.78
N PRO A 219 18.05 18.28 -13.85
CA PRO A 219 18.82 17.02 -13.84
C PRO A 219 17.92 15.78 -13.69
N TRP A 220 16.71 15.93 -13.13
CA TRP A 220 15.70 14.88 -12.99
C TRP A 220 14.66 14.83 -14.13
N ARG A 221 14.82 15.58 -15.22
CA ARG A 221 13.83 15.65 -16.31
C ARG A 221 13.51 14.26 -16.88
N LYS A 222 14.53 13.46 -17.20
CA LYS A 222 14.36 12.10 -17.75
C LYS A 222 13.58 11.19 -16.79
N VAL A 223 13.91 11.26 -15.50
CA VAL A 223 13.21 10.47 -14.46
C VAL A 223 11.73 10.84 -14.40
N VAL A 224 11.41 12.12 -14.48
CA VAL A 224 10.02 12.59 -14.48
C VAL A 224 9.27 12.23 -15.76
N GLU A 225 9.96 12.18 -16.91
CA GLU A 225 9.37 11.71 -18.17
C GLU A 225 9.00 10.22 -18.12
N GLU A 226 9.71 9.43 -17.31
CA GLU A 226 9.43 8.01 -17.03
C GLU A 226 8.32 7.80 -15.99
N TRP A 227 7.92 8.84 -15.25
CA TRP A 227 6.81 8.71 -14.30
C TRP A 227 5.49 8.37 -15.01
N PRO A 228 4.57 7.67 -14.31
CA PRO A 228 3.21 7.53 -14.78
C PRO A 228 2.57 8.87 -15.11
N LYS A 229 2.18 9.04 -16.39
CA LYS A 229 1.57 10.27 -16.92
C LYS A 229 0.16 10.54 -16.37
N ALA A 230 -0.47 9.51 -15.82
CA ALA A 230 -1.81 9.56 -15.23
C ALA A 230 -1.82 8.75 -13.93
N PRO A 231 -2.73 9.05 -13.00
CA PRO A 231 -2.91 8.25 -11.81
C PRO A 231 -3.30 6.81 -12.16
N LEU A 232 -2.83 5.87 -11.35
CA LEU A 232 -3.12 4.46 -11.46
C LEU A 232 -4.63 4.20 -11.31
N SER A 233 -5.19 3.52 -12.31
CA SER A 233 -6.51 2.93 -12.23
C SER A 233 -6.42 1.51 -11.68
N PRO A 234 -7.19 1.16 -10.62
CA PRO A 234 -7.26 -0.22 -10.14
C PRO A 234 -7.94 -1.19 -11.12
N ILE A 235 -8.61 -0.67 -12.16
CA ILE A 235 -9.36 -1.47 -13.13
C ILE A 235 -8.39 -2.30 -13.99
N GLY A 236 -8.59 -3.62 -14.03
CA GLY A 236 -7.75 -4.53 -14.83
C GLY A 236 -6.34 -4.73 -14.28
N MET A 237 -6.03 -4.20 -13.10
CA MET A 237 -4.72 -4.39 -12.48
C MET A 237 -4.48 -5.87 -12.17
N ARG A 238 -3.31 -6.39 -12.54
CA ARG A 238 -2.86 -7.72 -12.12
C ARG A 238 -2.60 -7.71 -10.62
N LEU A 239 -3.39 -8.45 -9.85
CA LEU A 239 -3.31 -8.47 -8.38
C LEU A 239 -2.42 -9.60 -7.84
N TYR A 240 -2.41 -10.73 -8.53
CA TYR A 240 -1.71 -11.93 -8.12
C TYR A 240 -0.42 -12.12 -8.92
N PRO A 241 0.62 -12.72 -8.32
CA PRO A 241 1.85 -13.04 -9.04
C PRO A 241 1.61 -14.19 -10.01
N GLU A 242 2.38 -14.22 -11.10
CA GLU A 242 2.39 -15.32 -12.08
C GLU A 242 3.37 -16.42 -11.65
N GLU A 243 4.47 -16.02 -11.00
CA GLU A 243 5.52 -16.90 -10.48
C GLU A 243 5.38 -17.15 -8.97
N PRO A 244 5.90 -18.27 -8.44
CA PRO A 244 5.92 -18.53 -7.01
C PRO A 244 6.69 -17.46 -6.20
N PRO A 245 6.30 -17.21 -4.94
CA PRO A 245 5.17 -17.84 -4.26
C PRO A 245 3.84 -17.16 -4.58
N ARG A 246 2.87 -17.96 -5.02
CA ARG A 246 1.49 -17.55 -5.37
C ARG A 246 0.54 -17.69 -4.20
N THR A 247 0.81 -18.65 -3.32
CA THR A 247 0.00 -18.92 -2.13
C THR A 247 0.84 -18.85 -0.86
N LEU A 248 0.16 -18.77 0.28
CA LEU A 248 0.81 -18.78 1.59
C LEU A 248 1.58 -20.09 1.84
N GLY A 249 1.06 -21.23 1.38
CA GLY A 249 1.73 -22.52 1.45
C GLY A 249 3.01 -22.57 0.62
N GLU A 250 2.99 -22.06 -0.62
CA GLU A 250 4.18 -21.96 -1.46
C GLU A 250 5.26 -21.10 -0.80
N TRP A 251 4.88 -19.93 -0.27
CA TRP A 251 5.79 -19.06 0.48
C TRP A 251 6.41 -19.78 1.68
N TRP A 252 5.59 -20.53 2.42
CA TRP A 252 6.03 -21.30 3.58
C TRP A 252 7.03 -22.40 3.23
N ALA A 253 6.74 -23.15 2.17
CA ALA A 253 7.62 -24.22 1.68
C ALA A 253 8.97 -23.66 1.22
N MET A 254 8.99 -22.51 0.56
CA MET A 254 10.22 -21.84 0.14
C MET A 254 11.07 -21.41 1.35
N ARG A 255 10.45 -20.82 2.38
CA ARG A 255 11.15 -20.45 3.63
C ARG A 255 11.80 -21.66 4.30
N ARG A 256 11.11 -22.81 4.35
CA ARG A 256 11.66 -24.04 4.98
C ARG A 256 12.84 -24.61 4.18
N LYS A 257 12.83 -24.49 2.85
CA LYS A 257 13.94 -24.95 1.99
C LYS A 257 15.15 -24.01 2.06
N GLY A 258 14.94 -22.70 2.25
CA GLY A 258 16.00 -21.70 2.36
C GLY A 258 16.66 -21.60 3.74
N GLY A 259 16.08 -22.21 4.78
CA GLY A 259 16.61 -22.24 6.14
C GLY A 259 17.54 -23.43 6.46
N GLY A 260 18.04 -24.12 5.42
CA GLY A 260 19.02 -25.20 5.55
C GLY A 260 20.43 -24.72 5.22
N ALA A 261 21.06 -24.00 6.15
CA ALA A 261 22.50 -23.83 6.27
C ALA A 261 22.83 -23.41 7.71
#